data_AF-A0A5Q0HF36-F1
#
_entry.id   AF-A0A5Q0HF36-F1
#
_cell.length_a   1.000
_cell.length_b   1.000
_cell.length_c   1.000
_cell.angle_alpha   90.00
_cell.angle_beta   90.00
_cell.angle_gamma   90.00
#
_symmetry.space_group_name_H-M   'P 1'
#
loop_
_entity.id
_entity.type
_entity.pdbx_description
1 polymer ?
#
loop_
_entity_poly.entity_id
_entity_poly.type
_entity_poly.pdbx_seq_one_letter_code
_entity_poly.pdbx_strand_id
1 'polypeptide(L)'
;MIGLRWAGVILRELLRGATRFSQIGDAIPDITDKLLSARLKRFESEGIVERIVLPTTPVTIEYRLTDKGRALEAAVQAIATWAETWLPALAQPDDAAQPDAAQPDTAGRRG
;
A
#
# COMPACT_ATOMS: atom_id res chain seq x y z
N MET A 1 12.43 15.85 3.11
CA MET A 1 12.70 14.77 2.15
C MET A 1 12.61 13.42 2.87
N ILE A 2 11.39 12.97 3.16
CA ILE A 2 11.09 11.67 3.79
C ILE A 2 9.86 11.11 3.07
N GLY A 3 9.92 9.87 2.58
CA GLY A 3 8.74 9.01 2.36
C GLY A 3 8.07 9.01 0.98
N LEU A 4 8.81 8.67 -0.08
CA LEU A 4 8.23 8.28 -1.37
C LEU A 4 7.42 6.97 -1.30
N ARG A 5 7.75 6.06 -0.36
CA ARG A 5 7.13 4.73 -0.20
C ARG A 5 5.60 4.78 -0.21
N TRP A 6 5.01 5.73 0.53
CA TRP A 6 3.56 5.79 0.71
C TRP A 6 2.85 6.71 -0.28
N ALA A 7 3.54 7.74 -0.78
CA ALA A 7 2.93 8.69 -1.69
C ALA A 7 2.48 8.01 -3.00
N GLY A 8 3.33 7.16 -3.59
CA GLY A 8 2.99 6.44 -4.81
C GLY A 8 1.84 5.43 -4.60
N VAL A 9 1.85 4.72 -3.47
CA VAL A 9 0.81 3.74 -3.14
C VAL A 9 -0.55 4.41 -2.91
N ILE A 10 -0.60 5.48 -2.10
CA ILE A 10 -1.83 6.24 -1.87
C ILE A 10 -2.38 6.79 -3.18
N LEU A 11 -1.51 7.38 -4.01
CA LEU A 11 -1.91 7.96 -5.29
C LEU A 11 -2.46 6.88 -6.24
N ARG A 12 -1.85 5.69 -6.26
CA ARG A 12 -2.35 4.56 -7.03
C ARG A 12 -3.74 4.12 -6.57
N GLU A 13 -4.00 4.02 -5.27
CA GLU A 13 -5.33 3.64 -4.78
C GLU A 13 -6.39 4.70 -5.09
N LEU A 14 -6.03 6.00 -5.03
CA LEU A 14 -6.89 7.09 -5.48
C LEU A 14 -7.20 7.02 -6.99
N LEU A 15 -6.20 6.68 -7.81
CA LEU A 15 -6.37 6.47 -9.26
C LEU A 15 -7.28 5.28 -9.57
N ARG A 16 -7.23 4.22 -8.75
CA ARG A 16 -8.13 3.05 -8.82
C ARG A 16 -9.55 3.35 -8.36
N GLY A 17 -9.80 4.54 -7.81
CA GLY A 17 -11.12 4.99 -7.40
C GLY A 17 -11.43 4.89 -5.91
N ALA A 18 -10.44 4.60 -5.05
CA ALA A 18 -10.63 4.77 -3.62
C ALA A 18 -10.87 6.25 -3.31
N THR A 19 -11.96 6.56 -2.63
CA THR A 19 -12.31 7.95 -2.29
C THR A 19 -12.33 8.21 -0.78
N ARG A 20 -12.58 7.18 0.04
CA ARG A 20 -12.68 7.35 1.51
C ARG A 20 -11.38 7.01 2.22
N PHE A 21 -11.16 7.65 3.37
CA PHE A 21 -9.97 7.42 4.20
C PHE A 21 -9.76 5.93 4.53
N SER A 22 -10.82 5.25 4.98
CA SER A 22 -10.77 3.82 5.29
C SER A 22 -10.42 2.97 4.08
N GLN A 23 -11.06 3.21 2.93
CA GLN A 23 -10.77 2.48 1.70
C GLN A 23 -9.30 2.60 1.28
N ILE A 24 -8.73 3.80 1.43
CA ILE A 24 -7.31 4.04 1.13
C ILE A 24 -6.41 3.34 2.15
N GLY A 25 -6.75 3.38 3.44
CA GLY A 25 -5.98 2.72 4.50
C GLY A 25 -6.03 1.20 4.42
N ASP A 26 -7.21 0.62 4.20
CA ASP A 26 -7.46 -0.82 4.11
C ASP A 26 -6.70 -1.46 2.93
N ALA A 27 -6.48 -0.70 1.86
CA ALA A 27 -5.70 -1.14 0.71
C ALA A 27 -4.17 -1.15 0.98
N ILE A 28 -3.73 -0.65 2.13
CA ILE A 28 -2.31 -0.41 2.44
C ILE A 28 -1.96 -0.96 3.85
N PRO A 29 -1.62 -2.25 3.98
CA PRO A 29 -1.53 -2.93 5.27
C PRO A 29 -0.61 -2.31 6.34
N ASP A 30 0.54 -1.71 5.97
CA ASP A 30 1.46 -1.13 6.97
C ASP A 30 1.36 0.40 7.15
N ILE A 31 0.34 1.06 6.56
CA ILE A 31 0.20 2.51 6.76
C ILE A 31 -0.53 2.80 8.07
N THR A 32 0.02 3.74 8.84
CA THR A 32 -0.67 4.25 10.03
C THR A 32 -1.62 5.38 9.67
N ASP A 33 -2.73 5.52 10.38
CA ASP A 33 -3.70 6.60 10.17
C ASP A 33 -3.05 7.99 10.23
N LYS A 34 -2.13 8.18 11.17
CA LYS A 34 -1.36 9.43 11.31
C LYS A 34 -0.58 9.76 10.04
N LEU A 35 0.03 8.75 9.43
CA LEU A 35 0.83 8.93 8.22
C LEU A 35 -0.05 9.12 6.98
N LEU A 36 -1.14 8.36 6.86
CA LEU A 36 -2.12 8.54 5.79
C LEU A 36 -2.72 9.95 5.83
N SER A 37 -3.16 10.40 7.00
CA SER A 37 -3.68 11.75 7.21
C SER A 37 -2.67 12.84 6.85
N ALA A 38 -1.41 12.70 7.30
CA ALA A 38 -0.34 13.63 6.95
C ALA A 38 -0.08 13.69 5.44
N ARG A 39 -0.20 12.55 4.73
CA ARG A 39 -0.02 12.47 3.28
C ARG A 39 -1.17 13.08 2.50
N LEU A 40 -2.40 12.77 2.86
CA LEU A 40 -3.57 13.36 2.23
C LEU A 40 -3.61 14.87 2.42
N LYS A 41 -3.28 15.37 3.62
CA LYS A 41 -3.15 16.81 3.88
C LYS A 41 -2.05 17.45 3.03
N ARG A 42 -0.96 16.74 2.78
CA ARG A 42 0.11 17.22 1.89
C ARG A 42 -0.38 17.30 0.45
N PHE A 43 -1.03 16.26 -0.06
CA PHE A 43 -1.61 16.27 -1.41
C PHE A 43 -2.66 17.36 -1.59
N GLU A 44 -3.47 17.61 -0.57
CA GLU A 44 -4.40 18.73 -0.54
C GLU A 44 -3.65 20.08 -0.64
N SER A 45 -2.62 20.29 0.18
CA SER A 45 -1.82 21.52 0.14
C SER A 45 -1.07 21.74 -1.18
N GLU A 46 -0.77 20.66 -1.90
CA GLU A 46 -0.11 20.69 -3.21
C GLU A 46 -1.10 20.75 -4.38
N GLY A 47 -2.41 20.71 -4.11
CA GLY A 47 -3.47 20.72 -5.12
C GLY A 47 -3.52 19.45 -5.97
N ILE A 48 -3.04 18.32 -5.44
CA ILE A 48 -3.09 16.99 -6.08
C ILE A 48 -4.43 16.31 -5.76
N VAL A 49 -4.92 16.52 -4.54
CA VAL A 49 -6.18 15.97 -4.04
C VAL A 49 -7.08 17.10 -3.55
N GLU A 50 -8.37 16.98 -3.77
CA GLU A 50 -9.40 17.80 -3.13
C GLU A 50 -10.14 16.98 -2.06
N ARG A 51 -10.42 17.63 -0.93
CA ARG A 51 -11.23 17.03 0.15
C ARG A 51 -12.67 17.51 0.03
N ILE A 52 -13.58 16.59 -0.26
CA ILE A 52 -15.00 16.87 -0.46
C ILE A 52 -15.79 16.36 0.74
N VAL A 53 -16.61 17.22 1.32
CA VAL A 53 -17.57 16.85 2.38
C VAL A 53 -18.93 16.68 1.73
N LEU A 54 -19.46 15.45 1.75
CA LEU A 54 -20.76 15.11 1.19
C LEU A 54 -21.83 15.15 2.28
N PRO A 55 -22.97 15.82 2.05
CA PRO A 55 -24.08 15.90 3.01
C PRO A 55 -24.90 14.61 3.00
N THR A 56 -24.28 13.51 3.39
CA THR A 56 -24.93 12.20 3.59
C THR A 56 -25.27 11.97 5.07
N THR A 57 -26.04 10.93 5.37
CA THR A 57 -26.31 10.50 6.74
C THR A 57 -25.76 9.07 6.93
N PRO A 58 -24.64 8.89 7.66
CA PRO A 58 -23.75 9.89 8.26
C PRO A 58 -22.95 10.71 7.23
N VAL A 59 -22.40 11.86 7.63
CA VAL A 59 -21.59 12.73 6.75
C VAL A 59 -20.38 11.95 6.22
N THR A 60 -20.18 11.98 4.91
CA THR A 60 -19.08 11.27 4.25
C THR A 60 -18.01 12.27 3.79
N ILE A 61 -16.75 11.90 4.00
CA ILE A 61 -15.60 12.65 3.48
C ILE A 61 -14.97 11.84 2.36
N GLU A 62 -14.78 12.48 1.22
CA GLU A 62 -14.09 11.92 0.07
C GLU A 62 -12.82 12.72 -0.26
N TYR A 63 -11.83 12.01 -0.79
CA TYR A 63 -10.59 12.52 -1.34
C TYR A 63 -10.61 12.20 -2.83
N ARG A 64 -10.61 13.24 -3.68
CA ARG A 64 -10.64 13.06 -5.13
C ARG A 64 -9.39 13.66 -5.75
N LEU A 65 -8.89 13.05 -6.81
CA LEU A 65 -7.77 13.61 -7.56
C LEU A 65 -8.25 14.81 -8.38
N THR A 66 -7.51 15.90 -8.27
CA THR A 66 -7.62 17.05 -9.19
C THR A 66 -7.05 16.67 -10.55
N ASP A 67 -7.21 17.53 -11.55
CA ASP A 67 -6.57 17.34 -12.87
C ASP A 67 -5.05 17.23 -12.74
N LYS A 68 -4.45 18.03 -11.85
CA LYS A 68 -3.02 17.95 -11.52
C LYS A 68 -2.66 16.58 -10.93
N GLY A 69 -3.48 16.05 -10.03
CA GLY A 69 -3.27 14.73 -9.44
C GLY A 69 -3.43 13.59 -10.44
N ARG A 70 -4.41 13.68 -11.34
CA ARG A 70 -4.63 12.70 -12.42
C ARG A 70 -3.47 12.69 -13.41
N ALA A 71 -2.90 13.86 -13.73
CA ALA A 71 -1.73 13.95 -14.62
C ALA A 71 -0.49 13.21 -14.09
N LEU A 72 -0.41 12.92 -12.78
CA LEU A 72 0.67 12.12 -12.20
C LEU A 72 0.56 10.63 -12.51
N GLU A 73 -0.59 10.14 -12.98
CA GLU A 73 -0.82 8.73 -13.31
C GLU A 73 0.27 8.16 -14.23
N ALA A 74 0.58 8.87 -15.32
CA ALA A 74 1.60 8.43 -16.27
C ALA A 74 2.99 8.29 -15.62
N ALA A 75 3.35 9.22 -14.73
CA ALA A 75 4.64 9.17 -14.02
C ALA A 75 4.69 8.02 -13.00
N VAL A 76 3.60 7.82 -12.25
CA VAL A 76 3.50 6.70 -11.29
C VAL A 76 3.56 5.36 -12.02
N GLN A 77 2.86 5.24 -13.15
CA GLN A 77 2.86 4.02 -13.95
C GLN A 77 4.24 3.73 -14.53
N ALA A 78 4.94 4.74 -15.05
CA ALA A 78 6.30 4.57 -15.56
C ALA A 78 7.28 4.06 -14.48
N ILE A 79 7.17 4.59 -13.25
CA ILE A 79 7.97 4.14 -12.11
C ILE A 79 7.60 2.71 -11.72
N ALA A 80 6.31 2.37 -11.71
CA ALA A 80 5.84 1.01 -11.39
C ALA A 80 6.35 -0.02 -12.41
N THR A 81 6.21 0.27 -13.71
CA THR A 81 6.72 -0.62 -14.78
C THR A 81 8.23 -0.78 -14.72
N TRP A 82 8.97 0.29 -14.43
CA TRP A 82 10.42 0.20 -14.19
C TRP A 82 10.72 -0.71 -12.98
N ALA A 83 10.02 -0.53 -11.86
CA ALA A 83 10.20 -1.34 -10.67
C ALA A 83 9.92 -2.82 -10.95
N GLU A 84 8.84 -3.17 -11.64
CA GLU A 84 8.51 -4.55 -12.03
C GLU A 84 9.60 -5.20 -12.90
N THR A 85 10.28 -4.39 -13.73
CA THR A 85 11.33 -4.88 -14.63
C THR A 85 12.66 -5.11 -13.92
N TRP A 86 13.01 -4.25 -12.96
CA TRP A 86 14.38 -4.18 -12.41
C TRP A 86 14.49 -4.53 -10.93
N LEU A 87 13.38 -4.51 -10.20
CA LEU A 87 13.28 -5.01 -8.84
C LEU A 87 12.57 -6.37 -8.92
N PRO A 88 13.29 -7.48 -9.13
CA PRO A 88 12.70 -8.80 -8.99
C PRO A 88 11.98 -8.83 -7.65
N ALA A 89 10.75 -9.39 -7.62
CA ALA A 89 9.92 -9.51 -6.42
C ALA A 89 10.86 -9.81 -5.27
N LEU A 90 11.02 -8.84 -4.34
CA LEU A 90 11.97 -8.92 -3.24
C LEU A 90 11.82 -10.32 -2.69
N ALA A 91 12.78 -11.21 -3.01
CA ALA A 91 12.62 -12.62 -2.77
C ALA A 91 12.31 -12.73 -1.29
N GLN A 92 11.09 -13.15 -0.99
CA GLN A 92 10.60 -13.28 0.37
C GLN A 92 11.57 -14.24 1.04
N PRO A 93 12.39 -13.82 2.03
CA PRO A 93 13.22 -14.77 2.75
C PRO A 93 12.31 -15.43 3.78
N ASP A 94 11.38 -16.27 3.31
CA ASP A 94 10.55 -17.12 4.17
C ASP A 94 10.32 -18.53 3.59
N ASP A 95 10.87 -18.83 2.42
CA ASP A 95 10.89 -20.20 1.85
C ASP A 95 12.23 -20.92 2.08
N ALA A 96 12.95 -20.57 3.15
CA ALA A 96 13.89 -21.51 3.75
C ALA A 96 13.09 -22.52 4.60
N ALA A 97 12.27 -23.32 3.92
CA ALA A 97 11.90 -24.63 4.43
C ALA A 97 13.21 -25.41 4.63
N GLN A 98 13.59 -25.65 5.88
CA GLN A 98 14.45 -26.79 6.17
C GLN A 98 13.56 -28.04 6.08
N PRO A 99 13.85 -28.99 5.17
CA PRO A 99 13.08 -30.20 5.06
C PRO A 99 13.34 -31.13 6.25
N ASP A 100 12.26 -31.85 6.56
CA ASP A 100 12.08 -32.99 7.45
C ASP A 100 13.32 -33.89 7.71
N ALA A 101 13.56 -34.19 8.97
CA ALA A 101 14.35 -35.34 9.42
C ALA A 101 13.56 -36.13 10.46
N ALA A 102 12.42 -36.69 10.05
CA ALA A 102 11.98 -37.98 10.55
C ALA A 102 13.06 -39.03 10.29
N GLN A 103 13.59 -39.62 11.35
CA GLN A 103 14.30 -40.90 11.32
C GLN A 103 14.16 -41.60 12.68
N PRO A 104 14.26 -42.93 12.73
CA PRO A 104 13.10 -43.79 12.87
C PRO A 104 13.06 -44.51 14.22
N ASP A 105 11.90 -45.09 14.50
CA ASP A 105 11.68 -46.11 15.52
C ASP A 105 12.73 -47.23 15.42
N THR A 106 13.44 -47.51 16.51
CA THR A 106 14.09 -48.80 16.72
C THR A 106 13.71 -49.30 18.11
N ALA A 107 12.77 -50.22 18.11
CA ALA A 107 12.35 -51.01 19.26
C ALA A 107 13.51 -51.75 19.93
N GLY A 108 13.48 -51.72 21.27
CA GLY A 108 13.90 -52.84 22.12
C GLY A 108 15.27 -52.70 22.81
N ARG A 109 15.26 -52.73 24.16
CA ARG A 109 15.58 -53.94 24.96
C ARG A 109 16.18 -53.61 26.34
N ARG A 110 15.47 -54.08 27.38
CA ARG A 110 15.92 -54.58 28.70
C ARG A 110 16.55 -53.59 29.70
N GLY A 111 16.03 -53.66 30.92
CA GLY A 111 16.65 -53.17 32.16
C GLY A 111 15.62 -53.04 33.26
#